data_AF-A0A1Y4ICV5-F1
#
_entry.id   AF-A0A1Y4ICV5-F1
#
_cell.length_a   1.000
_cell.length_b   1.000
_cell.length_c   1.000
_cell.angle_alpha   90.00
_cell.angle_beta   90.00
_cell.angle_gamma   90.00
#
_symmetry.space_group_name_H-M   'P 1'
#
loop_
_entity.id
_entity.type
_entity.pdbx_description
1 polymer ?
#
loop_
_entity_poly.entity_id
_entity_poly.type
_entity_poly.pdbx_seq_one_letter_code
_entity_poly.pdbx_strand_id
1 'polypeptide(L)' 'MDAALCAEISKSRDEVKRCVECGAVFTPKSNRAKYCPDCAVRMRRKKETERQRQKYWQLSGK' A
#
# COMPACT_ATOMS: atom_id res chain seq x y z
N MET A 1 10.17 20.80 -14.31
CA MET A 1 9.77 19.50 -13.72
C MET A 1 10.40 19.45 -12.35
N ASP A 2 9.70 20.04 -11.39
CA ASP A 2 10.26 20.53 -10.13
C ASP A 2 10.61 19.42 -9.16
N ALA A 3 11.92 19.19 -9.00
CA ALA A 3 12.49 18.34 -7.95
C ALA A 3 12.12 18.83 -6.53
N ALA A 4 11.74 20.11 -6.37
CA ALA A 4 11.30 20.70 -5.12
C ALA A 4 9.98 20.06 -4.59
N LEU A 5 9.05 19.73 -5.48
CA LEU A 5 7.76 19.12 -5.09
C LEU A 5 7.92 17.70 -4.52
N CYS A 6 8.97 16.98 -4.94
CA CYS A 6 9.29 15.65 -4.40
C CYS A 6 9.93 15.69 -3.00
N ALA A 7 10.50 16.84 -2.59
CA ALA A 7 11.19 16.98 -1.31
C ALA A 7 10.23 17.32 -0.16
N GLU A 8 9.20 18.13 -0.40
CA GLU A 8 8.21 18.50 0.62
C GLU A 8 7.32 17.32 1.04
N ILE A 9 7.02 16.42 0.09
CA ILE A 9 6.31 15.16 0.34
C ILE A 9 7.14 14.20 1.23
N SER A 10 8.45 14.43 1.36
CA SER A 10 9.36 13.60 2.15
C SER A 10 9.52 14.05 3.61
N LYS A 11 9.07 15.26 4.00
CA LYS A 11 9.19 15.73 5.40
C LYS A 11 8.21 15.05 6.36
N SER A 12 7.14 14.42 5.86
CA SER A 12 6.15 13.68 6.66
C SER A 12 6.54 12.22 6.96
N ARG A 13 7.83 11.86 6.87
CA ARG A 13 8.30 10.45 6.82
C ARG A 13 8.54 9.79 8.18
N ASP A 14 8.67 10.57 9.25
CA ASP A 14 8.88 10.05 10.61
C ASP A 14 7.70 10.35 11.55
N GLU A 15 6.65 10.97 11.01
CA GLU A 15 5.38 11.14 11.71
C GLU A 15 4.59 9.84 11.61
N VAL A 16 4.17 9.33 12.76
CA VAL A 16 3.32 8.15 12.83
C VAL A 16 2.07 8.32 11.96
N LYS A 17 1.78 7.36 11.08
CA LYS A 17 0.61 7.38 10.20
C LYS A 17 -0.51 6.54 10.78
N ARG A 18 -1.75 6.88 10.44
CA ARG A 18 -2.92 6.05 10.76
C ARG A 18 -3.24 5.11 9.62
N CYS A 19 -3.51 3.86 9.95
CA CYS A 19 -3.93 2.86 8.99
C CYS A 19 -5.33 3.19 8.46
N VAL A 20 -5.51 3.19 7.14
CA VAL A 20 -6.81 3.46 6.52
C VAL A 20 -7.86 2.38 6.85
N GLU A 21 -7.44 1.13 7.09
CA GLU A 21 -8.37 0.02 7.39
C GLU A 21 -8.84 -0.01 8.84
N CYS A 22 -7.91 0.05 9.80
CA CYS A 22 -8.19 -0.14 11.22
C CYS A 22 -7.95 1.10 12.09
N GLY A 23 -7.49 2.21 11.50
CA GLY A 23 -7.16 3.44 12.22
C GLY A 23 -5.88 3.38 13.07
N ALA A 24 -5.27 2.19 13.21
CA ALA A 24 -4.10 1.99 14.06
C ALA A 24 -2.94 2.91 13.66
N VAL A 25 -2.33 3.52 14.67
CA VAL A 25 -1.14 4.35 14.51
C VAL A 25 0.06 3.42 14.30
N PHE A 26 0.83 3.64 13.23
CA PHE A 26 1.99 2.84 12.90
C PHE A 26 3.10 3.72 12.33
N THR A 27 4.34 3.28 12.49
CA THR A 27 5.52 3.92 11.90
C THR A 27 5.71 3.42 10.46
N PRO A 28 5.43 4.24 9.43
CA PRO A 28 5.56 3.81 8.05
C PRO A 28 7.04 3.63 7.67
N LYS A 29 7.45 2.45 7.22
CA LYS A 29 8.80 2.23 6.65
C LYS A 29 9.02 2.98 5.32
N SER A 30 7.95 3.45 4.69
CA SER A 30 8.00 4.15 3.41
C SER A 30 6.87 5.14 3.31
N ASN A 31 7.11 6.28 2.65
CA ASN A 31 6.11 7.35 2.56
C ASN A 31 4.78 6.91 1.89
N ARG A 32 4.84 5.93 0.97
CA ARG A 32 3.66 5.38 0.29
C ARG A 32 2.84 4.39 1.14
N ALA A 33 3.27 4.09 2.36
CA ALA A 33 2.56 3.17 3.24
C ALA A 33 1.27 3.82 3.77
N LYS A 34 0.13 3.19 3.47
CA LYS A 34 -1.22 3.60 3.91
C LYS A 34 -1.84 2.63 4.93
N TYR A 35 -1.24 1.46 5.10
CA TYR A 35 -1.75 0.40 5.95
C TYR A 35 -0.71 0.05 7.01
N CYS A 36 -1.16 -0.28 8.22
CA CYS A 36 -0.32 -0.89 9.23
C CYS A 36 0.22 -2.25 8.73
N PRO A 37 1.30 -2.79 9.31
CA PRO A 37 1.91 -4.03 8.83
C PRO A 37 0.93 -5.19 8.70
N ASP A 38 -0.03 -5.34 9.62
CA ASP A 38 -1.06 -6.40 9.53
C ASP A 38 -2.01 -6.20 8.34
N CYS A 39 -2.64 -5.03 8.25
CA CYS A 39 -3.56 -4.70 7.17
C CYS A 39 -2.85 -4.68 5.80
N ALA A 40 -1.58 -4.28 5.75
CA ALA A 40 -0.76 -4.33 4.55
C ALA A 40 -0.59 -5.77 4.04
N VAL A 41 -0.29 -6.72 4.93
CA VAL A 41 -0.19 -8.14 4.57
C VAL A 41 -1.52 -8.67 4.06
N ARG A 42 -2.62 -8.37 4.77
CA ARG A 42 -3.97 -8.79 4.38
C ARG A 42 -4.37 -8.27 3.00
N MET A 43 -4.12 -6.99 2.75
CA MET A 43 -4.41 -6.36 1.45
C MET A 43 -3.54 -6.90 0.33
N ARG A 44 -2.26 -7.16 0.60
CA ARG A 44 -1.38 -7.82 -0.40
C ARG A 44 -1.90 -9.20 -0.76
N ARG A 45 -2.25 -10.02 0.22
CA ARG A 45 -2.83 -11.36 -0.02
C ARG A 45 -4.11 -11.27 -0.86
N LYS A 46 -5.05 -10.39 -0.49
CA LYS A 46 -6.32 -10.21 -1.24
C LYS A 46 -6.06 -9.85 -2.71
N LYS A 47 -5.19 -8.86 -2.98
CA LYS A 47 -4.83 -8.46 -4.34
C LYS A 47 -4.12 -9.56 -5.13
N GLU A 48 -3.27 -10.32 -4.47
CA GLU A 48 -2.61 -11.47 -5.09
C GLU A 48 -3.63 -12.54 -5.47
N THR A 49 -4.55 -12.89 -4.58
CA THR A 49 -5.63 -13.84 -4.89
C THR A 49 -6.48 -13.34 -6.06
N GLU A 50 -6.84 -12.06 -6.09
CA GLU A 50 -7.60 -11.47 -7.21
C GLU A 50 -6.81 -11.53 -8.52
N ARG A 51 -5.52 -11.19 -8.49
CA ARG A 51 -4.63 -11.30 -9.65
C ARG A 51 -4.52 -12.75 -10.14
N GLN A 52 -4.42 -13.72 -9.23
CA GLN A 52 -4.36 -15.13 -9.62
C GLN A 52 -5.68 -15.60 -10.22
N ARG A 53 -6.83 -15.21 -9.64
CA ARG A 53 -8.15 -15.49 -10.23
C ARG A 53 -8.26 -14.93 -11.64
N GLN A 54 -7.87 -13.65 -11.84
CA GLN A 54 -7.84 -13.04 -13.16
C GLN A 54 -6.92 -13.83 -14.11
N LYS A 55 -5.71 -14.23 -13.68
CA LYS A 55 -4.83 -15.07 -14.50
C LYS A 55 -5.48 -16.39 -14.91
N TYR A 56 -6.17 -17.08 -14.00
CA TYR A 56 -6.89 -18.30 -14.34
C TYR A 56 -7.99 -18.05 -15.37
N TRP A 57 -8.77 -16.96 -15.22
CA TRP A 57 -9.76 -16.57 -16.23
C TRP A 57 -9.10 -16.30 -17.59
N GLN A 58 -8.02 -15.52 -17.63
CA GLN A 58 -7.29 -15.18 -18.85
C GLN A 58 -6.65 -16.42 -19.52
N LEU A 59 -6.12 -17.36 -18.72
CA LEU A 59 -5.53 -18.61 -19.21
C LEU A 59 -6.58 -19.63 -19.64
N SER A 60 -7.80 -19.58 -19.07
CA SER A 60 -8.91 -20.47 -19.44
C SER A 60 -9.60 -20.08 -20.75
N GLY A 61 -9.19 -18.98 -21.38
CA GLY A 61 -9.51 -18.67 -22.78
C GLY A 61 -11.00 -18.60 -23.09
N LYS A 62 -11.76 -17.83 -22.30
CA LYS A 62 -13.12 -17.42 -22.68
C LYS A 62 -13.16 -15.94 -23.05
#